data_AF-A0A5Y0S150-F1
#
_entry.id   AF-A0A5Y0S150-F1
#
_cell.length_a   1.000
_cell.length_b   1.000
_cell.length_c   1.000
_cell.angle_alpha   90.00
_cell.angle_beta   90.00
_cell.angle_gamma   90.00
#
_symmetry.space_group_name_H-M   'P 1'
#
loop_
_entity.id
_entity.type
_entity.pdbx_description
1 polymer ?
#
loop_
_entity_poly.entity_id
_entity_poly.type
_entity_poly.pdbx_seq_one_letter_code
_entity_poly.pdbx_strand_id
1 'polypeptide(L)' 'EYVRAGCQNHTAEEWRKYSKHEIAEMDGRAALKFYPRLLDIIDFYLGKGSRPEWLTSKEYAEDIQE' A
#
# COMPACT_ATOMS: atom_id res chain seq x y z
N GLU A 1 14.81 5.15 -1.91
CA GLU A 1 15.17 3.87 -1.23
C GLU A 1 14.26 2.74 -1.73
N TYR A 2 14.78 1.50 -1.81
CA TYR A 2 13.99 0.32 -2.17
C TYR A 2 13.39 -0.36 -0.92
N VAL A 3 12.16 -0.83 -1.05
CA VAL A 3 11.41 -1.52 0.01
C VAL A 3 10.88 -2.83 -0.57
N ARG A 4 11.20 -3.93 0.11
CA ARG A 4 10.73 -5.26 -0.23
C ARG A 4 9.52 -5.63 0.62
N ALA A 5 8.44 -6.05 -0.03
CA ALA A 5 7.24 -6.58 0.61
C ALA A 5 6.82 -7.86 -0.10
N GLY A 6 6.87 -9.00 0.61
CA GLY A 6 6.66 -10.32 0.00
C GLY A 6 7.66 -10.60 -1.12
N CYS A 7 7.14 -10.96 -2.30
CA CYS A 7 7.92 -11.18 -3.52
C CYS A 7 8.20 -9.90 -4.33
N GLN A 8 7.64 -8.75 -3.91
CA GLN A 8 7.76 -7.47 -4.61
C GLN A 8 8.89 -6.63 -4.03
N ASN A 9 9.64 -5.94 -4.88
CA ASN A 9 10.71 -5.03 -4.49
C ASN A 9 10.69 -3.77 -5.36
N HIS A 10 10.17 -2.69 -4.79
CA HIS A 10 9.96 -1.40 -5.47
C HIS A 10 10.49 -0.26 -4.61
N THR A 11 10.66 0.92 -5.19
CA THR A 11 11.04 2.11 -4.42
C THR A 11 9.91 2.56 -3.50
N ALA A 12 10.25 3.26 -2.41
CA ALA A 12 9.27 3.84 -1.51
C ALA A 12 8.31 4.82 -2.23
N GLU A 13 8.79 5.52 -3.27
CA GLU A 13 7.96 6.40 -4.08
C GLU A 13 6.97 5.65 -4.97
N GLU A 14 7.38 4.52 -5.56
CA GLU A 14 6.48 3.64 -6.30
C GLU A 14 5.41 3.06 -5.39
N TRP A 15 5.81 2.55 -4.21
CA TRP A 15 4.86 2.06 -3.21
C TRP A 15 3.83 3.11 -2.80
N ARG A 16 4.14 4.41 -2.88
CA ARG A 16 3.20 5.49 -2.54
C ARG A 16 2.25 5.87 -3.68
N LYS A 17 2.47 5.36 -4.89
CA LYS A 17 1.72 5.71 -6.10
C LYS A 17 0.80 4.60 -6.60
N TYR A 18 0.99 3.35 -6.16
CA TYR A 18 0.17 2.25 -6.66
C TYR A 18 -1.32 2.44 -6.32
N SER A 19 -2.12 2.14 -7.34
CA SER A 19 -3.57 2.07 -7.27
C SER A 19 -4.05 0.79 -6.56
N LYS A 20 -5.33 0.77 -6.16
CA LYS A 20 -5.98 -0.43 -5.61
C LYS A 20 -5.83 -1.64 -6.55
N HIS A 21 -5.92 -1.43 -7.86
CA HIS A 21 -5.83 -2.50 -8.85
C HIS A 21 -4.43 -3.11 -8.90
N GLU A 22 -3.39 -2.28 -9.01
CA GLU A 22 -2.00 -2.75 -9.08
C GLU A 22 -1.62 -3.56 -7.83
N ILE A 23 -2.03 -3.12 -6.64
CA ILE A 23 -1.80 -3.87 -5.40
C ILE A 23 -2.55 -5.21 -5.39
N ALA A 24 -3.79 -5.23 -5.90
CA ALA A 24 -4.56 -6.47 -6.02
C ALA A 24 -3.94 -7.44 -7.03
N GLU A 25 -3.32 -6.97 -8.10
CA GLU A 25 -2.61 -7.81 -9.07
C GLU A 25 -1.31 -8.42 -8.50
N MET A 26 -0.68 -7.77 -7.52
CA MET A 26 0.58 -8.26 -6.94
C MET A 26 0.42 -9.50 -6.05
N ASP A 27 -0.56 -9.49 -5.13
CA ASP A 27 -0.78 -10.58 -4.16
C ASP A 27 -2.25 -10.68 -3.71
N GLY A 28 -3.17 -10.17 -4.54
CA GLY A 28 -4.61 -10.24 -4.29
C GLY A 28 -5.09 -9.43 -3.09
N ARG A 29 -6.18 -9.93 -2.47
CA ARG A 29 -6.83 -9.29 -1.33
C ARG A 29 -5.91 -9.18 -0.09
N ALA A 30 -4.95 -10.10 0.06
CA ALA A 30 -3.99 -10.07 1.16
C ALA A 30 -3.07 -8.85 1.07
N ALA A 31 -2.55 -8.53 -0.13
CA ALA A 31 -1.78 -7.31 -0.36
C ALA A 31 -2.63 -6.06 -0.08
N LEU A 32 -3.88 -6.02 -0.52
CA LEU A 32 -4.79 -4.90 -0.24
C LEU A 32 -5.00 -4.65 1.26
N LYS A 33 -5.12 -5.71 2.06
CA LYS A 33 -5.26 -5.61 3.53
C LYS A 33 -3.96 -5.16 4.21
N PHE A 34 -2.80 -5.59 3.69
CA PHE A 34 -1.50 -5.24 4.27
C PHE A 34 -0.96 -3.87 3.82
N TYR A 35 -1.37 -3.39 2.64
CA TYR A 35 -0.80 -2.21 2.01
C TYR A 35 -0.80 -0.92 2.84
N PRO A 36 -1.85 -0.54 3.59
CA PRO A 36 -1.79 0.63 4.48
C PRO A 36 -0.69 0.48 5.54
N ARG A 37 -0.54 -0.72 6.09
CA ARG A 37 0.50 -1.02 7.09
C ARG A 37 1.89 -0.98 6.49
N LEU A 38 2.06 -1.40 5.23
CA LEU A 38 3.30 -1.21 4.49
C LEU A 38 3.65 0.29 4.39
N LEU A 39 2.70 1.14 4.03
CA LEU A 39 2.92 2.59 3.96
C LEU A 39 3.24 3.20 5.33
N ASP A 40 2.62 2.72 6.41
CA ASP A 40 2.96 3.13 7.78
C ASP A 40 4.42 2.80 8.13
N ILE A 41 4.89 1.61 7.75
CA ILE A 41 6.29 1.20 7.96
C ILE A 41 7.23 2.08 7.14
N ILE A 42 6.91 2.35 5.86
CA ILE A 42 7.70 3.23 5.00
C ILE A 42 7.79 4.64 5.60
N ASP A 43 6.67 5.20 6.04
CA ASP A 43 6.61 6.54 6.63
C ASP A 43 7.37 6.64 7.96
N PHE A 44 7.42 5.54 8.74
CA PHE A 44 8.20 5.48 9.97
C PHE A 44 9.71 5.59 9.71
N TYR A 45 10.23 4.92 8.68
CA TYR A 45 11.67 4.91 8.39
C TYR A 45 12.13 6.06 7.49
N LEU A 46 11.33 6.45 6.51
CA LEU A 46 11.73 7.41 5.47
C LEU A 46 11.03 8.78 5.62
N GLY A 47 10.24 8.95 6.66
CA GLY A 47 9.40 10.13 6.87
C GLY A 47 8.09 10.06 6.08
N LYS A 48 7.09 10.81 6.53
CA LYS A 48 5.76 10.83 5.92
C LYS A 48 5.83 11.30 4.47
N GLY A 49 5.23 10.53 3.56
CA GLY A 49 5.04 10.92 2.17
C GLY A 49 3.58 11.00 1.75
N SER A 50 3.35 11.36 0.49
CA SER A 50 2.02 11.29 -0.12
C SER A 50 1.52 9.85 -0.11
N ARG A 51 0.22 9.67 0.14
CA ARG A 51 -0.45 8.38 0.08
C ARG A 51 -1.56 8.40 -0.97
N PRO A 52 -1.91 7.26 -1.56
CA PRO A 52 -3.02 7.19 -2.50
C PRO A 52 -4.35 7.55 -1.84
N GLU A 53 -5.16 8.40 -2.48
CA GLU A 53 -6.45 8.85 -1.96
C GLU A 53 -7.47 7.71 -1.80
N TRP A 54 -7.32 6.62 -2.55
CA TRP A 54 -8.22 5.47 -2.44
C TRP A 54 -8.15 4.79 -1.07
N LEU A 55 -7.08 4.98 -0.29
CA LEU A 55 -6.93 4.45 1.07
C LEU A 55 -7.80 5.18 2.10
N THR A 56 -8.21 6.41 1.83
CA THR A 56 -9.11 7.19 2.69
C THR A 56 -10.57 7.09 2.23
N SER A 57 -10.84 6.42 1.11
CA SER A 57 -12.20 6.21 0.61
C SER A 57 -12.99 5.28 1.54
N LYS A 58 -14.26 5.61 1.74
CA LYS A 58 -15.21 4.79 2.51
C LYS A 58 -15.32 3.37 1.92
N GLU A 59 -15.24 3.26 0.60
CA GLU A 59 -15.28 1.98 -0.12
C GLU A 59 -14.13 1.05 0.30
N TYR A 60 -12.94 1.60 0.56
CA TYR A 60 -11.82 0.80 1.05
C TYR A 60 -12.05 0.34 2.49
N ALA A 61 -12.56 1.20 3.36
CA ALA A 61 -12.85 0.84 4.74
C ALA A 61 -13.88 -0.30 4.85
N GLU A 62 -14.86 -0.32 3.94
CA GLU A 62 -15.89 -1.38 3.86
C GLU A 62 -15.31 -2.70 3.30
N ASP A 63 -14.46 -2.66 2.26
CA ASP A 63 -13.81 -3.83 1.64
C ASP A 63 -12.89 -4.63 2.60
N ILE A 64 -12.34 -3.96 3.62
CA ILE A 64 -11.42 -4.58 4.58
C ILE A 64 -12.16 -5.35 5.67
N GLN A 65 -13.39 -4.95 5.98
CA GLN A 65 -14.22 -5.55 7.03
C GLN A 65 -14.94 -6.84 6.58
N GLU A 66 -15.02 -7.11 5.27
CA GLU A 66 -15.55 -8.35 4.66
C GLU A 66 -14.45 -9.39 4.37
#